data_AF-A0A7Y9S0B7-F1
#
_entry.id   AF-A0A7Y9S0B7-F1
#
_cell.length_a   1.000
_cell.length_b   1.000
_cell.length_c   1.000
_cell.angle_alpha   90.00
_cell.angle_beta   90.00
_cell.angle_gamma   90.00
#
_symmetry.space_group_name_H-M   'P 1'
#
loop_
_entity.id
_entity.type
_entity.pdbx_description
1 polymer ?
#
loop_
_entity_poly.entity_id
_entity_poly.type
_entity_poly.pdbx_seq_one_letter_code
_entity_poly.pdbx_strand_id
1 'polypeptide(L)' 'MNSIIGGIAALIVGGGLASATVFGVVSSQTGTSGESPANVNQPVIPYGANN' A
#
# COMPACT_ATOMS: atom_id res chain seq x y z
N MET A 1 -4.78 39.34 -9.19
CA MET A 1 -3.99 38.14 -9.55
C MET A 1 -3.51 37.33 -8.34
N ASN A 2 -3.05 37.97 -7.25
CA ASN A 2 -2.54 37.27 -6.06
C ASN A 2 -3.52 36.26 -5.42
N SER A 3 -4.82 36.62 -5.29
CA SER A 3 -5.81 35.72 -4.67
C SER A 3 -6.15 34.48 -5.50
N ILE A 4 -6.10 34.57 -6.83
CA ILE A 4 -6.40 33.44 -7.72
C ILE A 4 -5.27 32.41 -7.64
N ILE A 5 -4.02 32.88 -7.63
CA ILE A 5 -2.82 32.03 -7.47
C ILE A 5 -2.87 31.31 -6.12
N GLY A 6 -3.23 32.02 -5.04
CA GLY A 6 -3.40 31.42 -3.71
C GLY A 6 -4.50 30.35 -3.69
N GLY A 7 -5.63 30.59 -4.36
CA GLY A 7 -6.72 29.61 -4.46
C GLY A 7 -6.33 28.34 -5.23
N ILE A 8 -5.60 28.48 -6.35
CA ILE A 8 -5.11 27.34 -7.13
C ILE A 8 -4.05 26.55 -6.34
N ALA A 9 -3.15 27.24 -5.64
CA ALA A 9 -2.16 26.59 -4.78
C ALA A 9 -2.81 25.76 -3.67
N ALA A 10 -3.85 26.29 -3.01
CA ALA A 10 -4.61 25.57 -1.98
C ALA A 10 -5.32 24.32 -2.55
N LEU A 11 -5.87 24.41 -3.76
CA LEU A 11 -6.50 23.27 -4.44
C LEU A 11 -5.50 22.15 -4.75
N ILE A 12 -4.30 22.51 -5.24
CA ILE A 12 -3.26 21.52 -5.54
C ILE A 12 -2.78 20.83 -4.26
N VAL A 13 -2.53 21.60 -3.19
CA VAL A 13 -2.08 21.03 -1.91
C VAL A 13 -3.16 20.15 -1.29
N GLY A 14 -4.41 20.62 -1.24
CA GLY A 14 -5.53 19.85 -0.71
C GLY A 14 -5.82 18.58 -1.52
N GLY A 15 -5.84 18.69 -2.85
CA GLY A 15 -6.05 17.56 -3.75
C GLY A 15 -4.91 16.53 -3.68
N GLY A 16 -3.66 17.00 -3.59
CA GLY A 16 -2.50 16.14 -3.42
C GLY A 16 -2.53 15.37 -2.10
N LEU A 17 -2.85 16.04 -1.00
CA LEU A 17 -2.94 15.42 0.32
C LEU A 17 -4.05 14.35 0.37
N ALA A 18 -5.24 14.67 -0.17
CA ALA A 18 -6.36 13.74 -0.25
C ALA A 18 -6.01 12.48 -1.07
N SER A 19 -5.33 12.67 -2.19
CA SER A 19 -4.87 11.56 -3.04
C SER A 19 -3.87 10.67 -2.29
N ALA A 20 -2.86 11.28 -1.66
CA ALA A 20 -1.86 10.55 -0.87
C ALA A 20 -2.50 9.73 0.26
N THR A 21 -3.54 10.25 0.92
CA THR A 21 -4.29 9.50 1.94
C THR A 21 -4.94 8.25 1.36
N VAL A 22 -5.64 8.37 0.22
CA VAL A 22 -6.29 7.21 -0.42
C VAL A 22 -5.26 6.17 -0.85
N PHE A 23 -4.16 6.60 -1.50
CA PHE A 23 -3.07 5.70 -1.87
C PHE A 23 -2.42 5.04 -0.65
N GLY A 24 -2.27 5.78 0.45
CA GLY A 24 -1.75 5.24 1.71
C GLY A 24 -2.63 4.12 2.27
N VAL A 25 -3.96 4.31 2.28
CA VAL A 25 -4.91 3.28 2.73
C VAL A 25 -4.87 2.06 1.82
N VAL A 26 -4.88 2.25 0.50
CA VAL A 26 -4.81 1.14 -0.47
C VAL A 26 -3.49 0.40 -0.31
N SER A 27 -2.37 1.10 -0.29
CA SER A 27 -1.04 0.51 -0.10
C SER A 27 -0.93 -0.26 1.21
N SER A 28 -1.55 0.23 2.29
CA SER A 28 -1.56 -0.46 3.58
C SER A 28 -2.36 -1.76 3.54
N GLN A 29 -3.32 -1.89 2.62
CA GLN A 29 -4.16 -3.09 2.46
C GLN A 29 -3.64 -4.05 1.37
N THR A 30 -2.93 -3.53 0.38
CA THR A 30 -2.38 -4.31 -0.75
C THR A 30 -0.87 -4.53 -0.67
N GLY A 31 -0.22 -3.98 0.36
CA GLY A 31 1.17 -4.27 0.67
C GLY A 31 1.32 -5.77 0.87
N THR A 32 2.41 -6.34 0.35
CA THR A 32 2.72 -7.76 0.56
C THR A 32 2.65 -8.02 2.06
N SER A 33 1.77 -8.91 2.50
CA SER A 33 1.91 -9.48 3.84
C SER A 33 3.33 -10.01 3.88
N GLY A 34 4.20 -9.40 4.69
CA GLY A 34 5.60 -9.83 4.81
C GLY A 34 5.64 -11.34 5.01
N GLU A 35 6.74 -11.97 4.59
CA GLU A 35 6.95 -13.42 4.67
C GLU A 35 6.27 -13.98 5.93
N SER A 36 5.20 -14.77 5.73
CA SER A 36 4.48 -15.35 6.86
C SER A 36 5.51 -16.10 7.72
N PRO A 37 5.48 -15.95 9.05
CA PRO A 37 6.40 -16.64 9.93
C PRO A 37 6.45 -18.11 9.52
N ALA A 38 7.66 -18.65 9.32
CA ALA A 38 7.83 -20.05 8.94
C ALA A 38 6.98 -20.90 9.90
N ASN A 39 5.99 -21.62 9.35
CA ASN A 39 5.11 -22.44 10.15
C ASN A 39 5.91 -23.64 10.68
N VAL A 40 6.56 -23.47 11.83
CA VAL A 40 7.39 -24.49 12.49
C VAL A 40 6.61 -25.74 12.89
N ASN A 41 5.27 -25.70 12.82
CA ASN A 41 4.37 -26.82 13.09
C ASN A 41 3.84 -27.52 11.82
N GLN A 42 4.25 -27.11 10.62
CA GLN A 42 3.98 -27.86 9.39
C GLN A 42 5.26 -28.58 8.94
N PRO A 43 5.35 -29.90 9.13
CA PRO A 43 6.26 -30.71 8.35
C PRO A 43 5.98 -30.44 6.86
N VAL A 44 7.01 -30.11 6.10
CA VAL A 44 6.92 -30.07 4.64
C VAL A 44 6.64 -31.50 4.20
N ILE A 45 5.40 -31.80 3.81
CA ILE A 45 5.05 -33.08 3.19
C ILE A 45 5.30 -32.90 1.69
N PRO A 46 6.41 -33.40 1.12
CA PRO A 46 6.61 -33.34 -0.32
C PRO A 46 5.64 -34.31 -0.98
N TYR A 47 4.46 -33.81 -1.37
CA TYR A 47 3.56 -34.57 -2.22
C TYR A 47 4.16 -34.63 -3.63
N GLY A 48 4.53 -35.84 -4.08
CA GLY A 48 5.00 -36.08 -5.45
C GLY A 48 6.51 -36.20 -5.65
N ALA A 49 7.33 -36.32 -4.59
CA ALA A 49 8.76 -36.63 -4.73
C ALA A 49 9.00 -38.12 -5.01
N ASN A 50 8.44 -38.62 -6.13
CA ASN A 50 8.74 -39.91 -6.72
C ASN A 50 9.04 -39.71 -8.21
N ASN A 51 10.26 -39.29 -8.55
CA ASN A 51 10.96 -39.66 -9.79
C ASN A 51 12.45 -39.34 -9.66
#